data_AF-A0A937DSE8-F1
#
_entry.id   AF-A0A937DSE8-F1
#
_cell.length_a   1.000
_cell.length_b   1.000
_cell.length_c   1.000
_cell.angle_alpha   90.00
_cell.angle_beta   90.00
_cell.angle_gamma   90.00
#
_symmetry.space_group_name_H-M   'P 1'
#
loop_
_entity.id
_entity.type
_entity.pdbx_description
1 polymer ?
#
loop_
_entity_poly.entity_id
_entity_poly.type
_entity_poly.pdbx_seq_one_letter_code
_entity_poly.pdbx_strand_id
1 'polypeptide(L)'
;IAALGILGNHDYGINWAEADVADQIVSKLSYNGLKVLRNETTVINGLHFICFDDYWGLNFNPQKAMQHFDPTNATIVLCHNPDVCDEDVWGQYNSWILSGHTHGGQVKPPFLPPFILPVKNRKYSAGLFPLSNDRTLYINRALGHLWQVRFNVRPEITLFELQKG
;
A
#
# COMPACT_ATOMS: atom_id res chain seq x y z
N ILE A 1 -10.11 10.44 15.98
CA ILE A 1 -9.98 9.43 14.90
C ILE A 1 -9.29 10.14 13.75
N ALA A 2 -8.25 9.55 13.18
CA ALA A 2 -7.54 10.10 12.03
C ALA A 2 -7.73 9.16 10.83
N ALA A 3 -7.85 9.72 9.63
CA ALA A 3 -7.96 8.98 8.38
C ALA A 3 -6.81 9.40 7.47
N LEU A 4 -6.00 8.41 7.06
CA LEU A 4 -4.89 8.58 6.14
C LEU A 4 -5.17 7.80 4.85
N GLY A 5 -4.65 8.30 3.74
CA GLY A 5 -4.67 7.60 2.46
C GLY A 5 -3.37 7.79 1.70
N ILE A 6 -3.09 6.87 0.80
CA ILE A 6 -2.07 7.01 -0.25
C ILE A 6 -2.74 6.76 -1.59
N LEU A 7 -2.11 7.22 -2.67
CA LEU A 7 -2.60 6.95 -4.02
C LEU A 7 -2.20 5.53 -4.46
N GLY A 8 -3.06 4.93 -5.27
CA GLY A 8 -2.73 3.77 -6.07
C GLY A 8 -2.47 4.15 -7.52
N ASN A 9 -1.87 3.22 -8.27
CA ASN A 9 -1.55 3.39 -9.69
C ASN A 9 -2.72 3.97 -10.52
N HIS A 10 -3.95 3.50 -10.29
CA HIS A 10 -5.13 3.96 -11.03
C HIS A 10 -5.57 5.40 -10.71
N ASP A 11 -5.09 5.99 -9.62
CA ASP A 11 -5.34 7.39 -9.31
C ASP A 11 -4.53 8.34 -10.21
N TYR A 12 -3.53 7.80 -10.92
CA TYR A 12 -2.81 8.50 -11.99
C TYR A 12 -3.45 8.32 -13.37
N GLY A 13 -4.73 7.93 -13.42
CA GLY A 13 -5.48 7.84 -14.66
C GLY A 13 -4.97 6.77 -15.63
N ILE A 14 -5.08 7.04 -16.93
CA ILE A 14 -4.77 6.08 -18.00
C ILE A 14 -3.26 5.80 -18.00
N ASN A 15 -2.90 4.51 -17.96
CA ASN A 15 -1.52 4.03 -17.91
C ASN A 15 -0.70 4.65 -16.76
N TRP A 16 -1.37 5.14 -15.72
CA TRP A 16 -0.75 5.71 -14.53
C TRP A 16 0.13 6.94 -14.83
N ALA A 17 -0.24 7.70 -15.88
CA ALA A 17 0.59 8.75 -16.46
C ALA A 17 -0.02 10.17 -16.39
N GLU A 18 -1.10 10.36 -15.64
CA GLU A 18 -1.84 11.63 -15.57
C GLU A 18 -1.73 12.25 -14.16
N ALA A 19 -0.69 13.05 -13.94
CA ALA A 19 -0.46 13.72 -12.65
C ALA A 19 -1.63 14.65 -12.24
N ASP A 20 -2.24 15.35 -13.20
CA ASP A 20 -3.37 16.24 -12.94
C ASP A 20 -4.61 15.48 -12.42
N VAL A 21 -4.79 14.22 -12.83
CA VAL A 21 -5.87 13.36 -12.32
C VAL A 21 -5.60 13.02 -10.86
N ALA A 22 -4.37 12.61 -10.55
CA ALA A 22 -3.94 12.33 -9.18
C ALA A 22 -4.13 13.57 -8.27
N ASP A 23 -3.73 14.75 -8.74
CA ASP A 23 -3.84 16.00 -7.98
C ASP A 23 -5.31 16.40 -7.74
N GLN A 24 -6.19 16.16 -8.71
CA GLN A 24 -7.64 16.37 -8.54
C GLN A 24 -8.24 15.40 -7.51
N ILE A 25 -7.81 14.13 -7.53
CA ILE A 25 -8.25 13.12 -6.55
C ILE A 25 -7.81 13.54 -5.15
N VAL A 26 -6.53 13.88 -4.97
CA VAL A 26 -5.98 14.37 -3.69
C VAL A 26 -6.76 15.59 -3.19
N SER A 27 -7.03 16.55 -4.08
CA SER A 27 -7.78 17.77 -3.74
C SER A 27 -9.19 17.47 -3.24
N LYS A 28 -9.92 16.59 -3.93
CA LYS A 28 -11.28 16.18 -3.54
C LYS A 28 -11.29 15.41 -2.22
N LEU A 29 -10.35 14.48 -2.03
CA LEU A 29 -10.25 13.70 -0.79
C LEU A 29 -9.88 14.59 0.40
N SER A 30 -8.94 15.51 0.21
CA SER A 30 -8.51 16.47 1.23
C SER A 30 -9.61 17.44 1.62
N TYR A 31 -10.41 17.92 0.64
CA TYR A 31 -11.60 18.73 0.90
C TYR A 31 -12.62 18.00 1.80
N ASN A 32 -12.68 16.67 1.72
CA ASN A 32 -13.54 15.84 2.56
C ASN A 32 -12.87 15.34 3.85
N GLY A 33 -11.73 15.93 4.24
CA GLY A 33 -11.06 15.66 5.51
C GLY A 33 -10.14 14.44 5.53
N LEU A 34 -9.87 13.80 4.38
CA LEU A 34 -8.88 12.72 4.30
C LEU A 34 -7.50 13.31 4.08
N LYS A 35 -6.52 12.93 4.91
CA LYS A 35 -5.12 13.30 4.68
C LYS A 35 -4.48 12.29 3.72
N VAL A 36 -4.33 12.70 2.47
CA VAL A 36 -3.63 11.88 1.45
C VAL A 36 -2.16 12.26 1.44
N LEU A 37 -1.28 11.27 1.58
CA LEU A 37 0.16 11.43 1.72
C LEU A 37 0.90 10.86 0.50
N ARG A 38 1.92 11.58 0.00
CA ARG A 38 2.68 11.20 -1.21
C ARG A 38 4.18 11.34 -0.99
N ASN A 39 4.83 10.22 -0.68
CA ASN A 39 6.24 10.18 -0.23
C ASN A 39 6.49 11.05 0.99
N GLU A 40 5.62 10.89 1.99
CA GLU A 40 5.56 11.75 3.17
C GLU A 40 5.42 10.92 4.43
N THR A 41 5.79 11.52 5.55
CA THR A 41 5.72 10.92 6.87
C THR A 41 4.79 11.73 7.76
N THR A 42 4.01 11.05 8.59
CA THR A 42 3.16 11.70 9.58
C THR A 42 3.18 10.91 10.88
N VAL A 43 2.91 11.59 11.98
CA VAL A 43 2.75 10.96 13.30
C VAL A 43 1.32 11.14 13.78
N ILE A 44 0.71 10.05 14.26
CA ILE A 44 -0.63 10.07 14.85
C ILE A 44 -0.54 9.35 16.20
N ASN A 45 -0.83 10.05 17.29
CA ASN A 45 -0.82 9.49 18.64
C ASN A 45 0.49 8.74 18.99
N GLY A 46 1.63 9.24 18.51
CA GLY A 46 2.95 8.64 18.73
C GLY A 46 3.33 7.50 17.78
N LEU A 47 2.40 7.04 16.91
CA LEU A 47 2.69 6.06 15.86
C LEU A 47 3.09 6.77 14.57
N HIS A 48 4.23 6.39 14.00
CA HIS A 48 4.75 6.95 12.77
C HIS A 48 4.19 6.18 11.57
N PHE A 49 3.83 6.93 10.53
CA PHE A 49 3.40 6.41 9.25
C PHE A 49 4.29 6.98 8.16
N ILE A 50 5.01 6.12 7.47
CA ILE A 50 5.76 6.48 6.26
C ILE A 50 4.92 6.04 5.07
N CYS A 51 4.60 6.97 4.18
CA CYS A 51 3.67 6.75 3.09
C CYS A 51 4.38 6.92 1.76
N PHE A 52 4.51 5.83 0.99
CA PHE A 52 5.03 5.88 -0.36
C PHE A 52 3.92 6.26 -1.34
N ASP A 53 4.28 7.03 -2.36
CA ASP A 53 3.44 7.15 -3.54
C ASP A 53 3.46 5.83 -4.33
N ASP A 54 2.60 5.71 -5.34
CA ASP A 54 2.48 4.46 -6.09
C ASP A 54 3.74 4.13 -6.90
N TYR A 55 4.20 2.88 -6.84
CA TYR A 55 5.40 2.37 -7.51
C TYR A 55 5.37 2.48 -9.04
N TRP A 56 4.19 2.36 -9.64
CA TRP A 56 4.02 2.51 -11.09
C TRP A 56 3.61 3.93 -11.48
N GLY A 57 3.28 4.76 -10.50
CA GLY A 57 2.92 6.16 -10.69
C GLY A 57 4.13 7.05 -10.97
N LEU A 58 3.83 8.28 -11.38
CA LEU A 58 4.84 9.24 -11.82
C LEU A 58 5.74 9.80 -10.71
N ASN A 59 5.34 9.66 -9.44
CA ASN A 59 5.98 10.35 -8.33
C ASN A 59 6.58 9.40 -7.30
N PHE A 60 6.83 8.13 -7.62
CA PHE A 60 7.46 7.20 -6.67
C PHE A 60 8.83 7.72 -6.18
N ASN A 61 8.93 8.07 -4.89
CA ASN A 61 10.15 8.59 -4.29
C ASN A 61 10.28 8.14 -2.82
N PRO A 62 10.57 6.85 -2.58
CA PRO A 62 10.68 6.31 -1.23
C PRO A 62 11.85 6.93 -0.45
N GLN A 63 12.91 7.41 -1.12
CA GLN A 63 14.03 8.07 -0.46
C GLN A 63 13.59 9.33 0.28
N LYS A 64 12.71 10.15 -0.33
CA LYS A 64 12.10 11.31 0.32
C LYS A 64 11.27 10.90 1.54
N ALA A 65 10.45 9.86 1.41
CA ALA A 65 9.58 9.39 2.49
C ALA A 65 10.39 8.83 3.68
N MET A 66 11.46 8.11 3.39
CA MET A 66 12.34 7.45 4.37
C MET A 66 13.42 8.38 4.95
N GLN A 67 13.55 9.62 4.46
CA GLN A 67 14.65 10.54 4.81
C GLN A 67 14.83 10.74 6.33
N HIS A 68 13.72 10.72 7.08
CA HIS A 68 13.69 10.93 8.52
C HIS A 68 13.27 9.67 9.29
N PHE A 69 13.45 8.49 8.70
CA PHE A 69 13.20 7.23 9.39
C PHE A 69 14.16 7.07 10.57
N ASP A 70 13.60 6.72 11.73
CA ASP A 70 14.33 6.42 12.96
C ASP A 70 13.86 5.04 13.47
N PRO A 71 14.77 4.05 13.57
CA PRO A 71 14.41 2.69 13.99
C PRO A 71 13.94 2.59 15.46
N THR A 72 14.10 3.65 16.26
CA THR A 72 13.61 3.68 17.64
C THR A 72 12.10 3.99 17.74
N ASN A 73 11.50 4.53 16.67
CA ASN A 73 10.08 4.88 16.64
C ASN A 73 9.23 3.71 16.12
N ALA A 74 8.09 3.47 16.76
CA ALA A 74 7.08 2.56 16.21
C ALA A 74 6.57 3.11 14.87
N THR A 75 6.85 2.40 13.77
CA THR A 75 6.65 2.91 12.41
C THR A 75 5.99 1.87 11.50
N ILE A 76 4.90 2.25 10.85
CA ILE A 76 4.22 1.48 9.81
C ILE A 76 4.47 2.15 8.46
N VAL A 77 4.75 1.35 7.43
CA VAL A 77 4.82 1.85 6.05
C VAL A 77 3.53 1.55 5.31
N LEU A 78 3.00 2.54 4.60
CA LEU A 78 1.93 2.36 3.61
C LEU A 78 2.54 2.42 2.21
N CYS A 79 2.36 1.37 1.40
CA CYS A 79 2.72 1.39 -0.02
C CYS A 79 1.68 0.60 -0.82
N HIS A 80 1.14 1.18 -1.91
CA HIS A 80 0.03 0.55 -2.63
C HIS A 80 0.46 -0.77 -3.29
N ASN A 81 1.54 -0.72 -4.08
CA ASN A 81 2.06 -1.88 -4.81
C ASN A 81 3.05 -2.67 -3.95
N PRO A 82 2.82 -3.97 -3.69
CA PRO A 82 3.70 -4.78 -2.86
C PRO A 82 5.04 -5.14 -3.54
N ASP A 83 5.19 -4.97 -4.86
CA ASP A 83 6.47 -5.20 -5.54
C ASP A 83 7.61 -4.32 -4.98
N VAL A 84 7.28 -3.17 -4.38
CA VAL A 84 8.26 -2.31 -3.68
C VAL A 84 9.02 -3.05 -2.58
N CYS A 85 8.42 -4.09 -1.98
CA CYS A 85 9.04 -4.86 -0.90
C CYS A 85 10.34 -5.56 -1.32
N ASP A 86 10.50 -5.83 -2.62
CA ASP A 86 11.66 -6.48 -3.21
C ASP A 86 12.73 -5.48 -3.72
N GLU A 87 12.43 -4.17 -3.69
CA GLU A 87 13.35 -3.10 -4.08
C GLU A 87 14.30 -2.72 -2.93
N ASP A 88 15.47 -2.18 -3.26
CA ASP A 88 16.47 -1.73 -2.28
C ASP A 88 16.20 -0.30 -1.79
N VAL A 89 15.06 -0.12 -1.10
CA VAL A 89 14.60 1.21 -0.62
C VAL A 89 14.34 1.25 0.90
N TRP A 90 14.56 0.12 1.58
CA TRP A 90 14.11 -0.08 2.95
C TRP A 90 15.17 0.22 4.02
N GLY A 91 16.44 0.24 3.65
CA GLY A 91 17.54 0.49 4.59
C GLY A 91 17.44 -0.42 5.83
N GLN A 92 17.33 0.18 7.01
CA GLN A 92 17.22 -0.52 8.30
C GLN A 92 15.77 -0.83 8.72
N TYR A 93 14.78 -0.54 7.88
CA TYR A 93 13.38 -0.77 8.21
C TYR A 93 13.07 -2.26 8.38
N ASN A 94 12.49 -2.62 9.52
CA ASN A 94 12.28 -4.02 9.94
C ASN A 94 10.91 -4.25 10.59
N SER A 95 9.86 -3.58 10.09
CA SER A 95 8.51 -3.65 10.69
C SER A 95 7.41 -3.85 9.63
N TRP A 96 6.19 -3.37 9.92
CA TRP A 96 4.97 -3.64 9.15
C TRP A 96 4.77 -2.75 7.93
N ILE A 97 4.62 -3.39 6.77
CA ILE A 97 4.24 -2.77 5.49
C ILE A 97 2.79 -3.15 5.19
N LEU A 98 1.94 -2.16 4.96
CA LEU A 98 0.55 -2.36 4.55
C LEU A 98 0.37 -1.98 3.08
N SER A 99 -0.15 -2.92 2.30
CA SER A 99 -0.31 -2.79 0.85
C SER A 99 -1.68 -3.24 0.35
N GLY A 100 -1.94 -2.94 -0.92
CA GLY A 100 -3.11 -3.35 -1.67
C GLY A 100 -2.73 -3.84 -3.06
N HIS A 101 -3.27 -3.18 -4.09
CA HIS A 101 -2.96 -3.35 -5.52
C HIS A 101 -3.36 -4.70 -6.17
N THR A 102 -3.13 -5.82 -5.51
CA THR A 102 -3.30 -7.16 -6.10
C THR A 102 -4.77 -7.61 -6.16
N HIS A 103 -5.61 -7.05 -5.28
CA HIS A 103 -7.01 -7.45 -5.07
C HIS A 103 -7.22 -8.95 -4.82
N GLY A 104 -6.17 -9.70 -4.43
CA GLY A 104 -6.15 -11.16 -4.35
C GLY A 104 -6.29 -11.89 -5.69
N GLY A 105 -6.11 -11.18 -6.82
CA GLY A 105 -6.10 -11.72 -8.18
C GLY A 105 -7.47 -11.89 -8.85
N GLN A 106 -8.52 -11.27 -8.30
CA GLN A 106 -9.91 -11.19 -8.77
C GLN A 106 -10.66 -12.53 -8.95
N VAL A 107 -10.08 -13.50 -9.63
CA VAL A 107 -10.62 -14.86 -9.83
C VAL A 107 -9.60 -15.88 -9.35
N LYS A 108 -9.93 -16.57 -8.25
CA LYS A 108 -9.08 -17.61 -7.66
C LYS A 108 -9.78 -18.96 -7.69
N PRO A 109 -9.44 -19.86 -8.62
CA PRO A 109 -10.02 -21.20 -8.63
C PRO A 109 -9.72 -21.96 -7.33
N PRO A 110 -10.54 -22.94 -6.94
CA PRO A 110 -10.19 -23.83 -5.85
C PRO A 110 -8.82 -24.49 -6.12
N PHE A 111 -7.95 -24.51 -5.11
CA PHE A 111 -6.64 -25.17 -5.13
C PHE A 111 -5.58 -24.61 -6.10
N LEU A 112 -5.89 -23.57 -6.89
CA LEU A 112 -4.94 -22.95 -7.81
C LEU A 112 -4.61 -21.50 -7.40
N PRO A 113 -3.42 -20.99 -7.76
CA PRO A 113 -3.14 -19.57 -7.65
C PRO A 113 -4.08 -18.76 -8.57
N PRO A 114 -4.32 -17.47 -8.27
CA PRO A 114 -5.09 -16.60 -9.15
C PRO A 114 -4.45 -16.48 -10.53
N PHE A 115 -5.28 -16.41 -11.57
CA PHE A 115 -4.81 -16.37 -12.96
C PHE A 115 -4.07 -15.07 -13.30
N ILE A 116 -4.56 -13.95 -12.78
CA ILE A 116 -4.01 -12.62 -13.06
C ILE A 116 -3.71 -11.95 -11.73
N LEU A 117 -2.44 -11.57 -11.56
CA LEU A 117 -1.97 -10.71 -10.49
C LEU A 117 -1.16 -9.57 -11.13
N PRO A 118 -1.48 -8.30 -10.90
CA PRO A 118 -0.73 -7.19 -11.48
C PRO A 118 0.58 -6.94 -10.72
N VAL A 119 1.39 -7.98 -10.46
CA VAL A 119 2.67 -7.86 -9.75
C VAL A 119 3.73 -8.75 -10.39
N LYS A 120 5.00 -8.34 -10.27
CA LYS A 120 6.16 -9.14 -10.68
C LYS A 120 6.29 -10.35 -9.76
N ASN A 121 6.23 -10.14 -8.44
CA ASN A 121 6.32 -11.23 -7.48
C ASN A 121 4.95 -11.89 -7.25
N ARG A 122 4.67 -12.97 -8.00
CA ARG A 122 3.40 -13.70 -7.97
C ARG A 122 3.04 -14.32 -6.60
N LYS A 123 3.98 -14.35 -5.64
CA LYS A 123 3.67 -14.77 -4.25
C LYS A 123 2.80 -13.74 -3.54
N TYR A 124 2.98 -12.45 -3.86
CA TYR A 124 2.23 -11.32 -3.31
C TYR A 124 0.81 -11.30 -3.86
N SER A 125 -0.05 -12.10 -3.24
CA SER A 125 -1.46 -12.23 -3.63
C SER A 125 -2.39 -11.54 -2.62
N ALA A 126 -2.52 -12.04 -1.41
CA ALA A 126 -3.29 -11.42 -0.34
C ALA A 126 -2.88 -12.01 1.03
N GLY A 127 -3.07 -11.26 2.11
CA GLY A 127 -2.76 -11.71 3.47
C GLY A 127 -1.36 -11.33 3.92
N LEU A 128 -0.86 -12.06 4.92
CA LEU A 128 0.39 -11.78 5.63
C LEU A 128 1.56 -12.55 5.04
N PHE A 129 2.67 -11.86 4.81
CA PHE A 129 3.91 -12.39 4.26
C PHE A 129 5.10 -11.98 5.14
N PRO A 130 5.87 -12.93 5.69
CA PRO A 130 7.17 -12.62 6.26
C PRO A 130 8.13 -12.28 5.13
N LEU A 131 8.91 -11.22 5.31
CA LEU A 131 9.94 -10.77 4.38
C LEU A 131 11.33 -10.86 5.04
N SER A 132 12.37 -10.54 4.27
CA SER A 132 13.73 -10.37 4.81
C SER A 132 13.81 -9.21 5.80
N ASN A 133 14.81 -9.28 6.69
CA ASN A 133 15.10 -8.26 7.71
C ASN A 133 13.93 -8.01 8.66
N ASP A 134 13.23 -9.08 9.05
CA ASP A 134 12.09 -9.06 10.00
C ASP A 134 10.92 -8.14 9.60
N ARG A 135 10.85 -7.74 8.33
CA ARG A 135 9.70 -7.00 7.79
C ARG A 135 8.51 -7.93 7.63
N THR A 136 7.33 -7.39 7.89
CA THR A 136 6.05 -8.08 7.68
C THR A 136 5.21 -7.31 6.68
N LEU A 137 4.85 -7.95 5.56
CA LEU A 137 3.95 -7.37 4.57
C LEU A 137 2.53 -7.91 4.78
N TYR A 138 1.55 -7.02 4.79
CA TYR A 138 0.14 -7.37 4.72
C TYR A 138 -0.49 -6.77 3.46
N ILE A 139 -1.10 -7.62 2.63
CA ILE A 139 -1.77 -7.22 1.40
C ILE A 139 -3.29 -7.36 1.56
N ASN A 140 -3.98 -6.23 1.56
CA ASN A 140 -5.43 -6.16 1.67
C ASN A 140 -6.12 -6.47 0.33
N ARG A 141 -7.21 -7.24 0.35
CA ARG A 141 -7.99 -7.62 -0.85
C ARG A 141 -8.81 -6.47 -1.44
N ALA A 142 -8.99 -5.38 -0.69
CA ALA A 142 -9.73 -4.17 -1.03
C ALA A 142 -11.16 -4.44 -1.56
N LEU A 143 -11.87 -3.36 -1.91
CA LEU A 143 -13.23 -3.43 -2.42
C LEU A 143 -13.29 -3.77 -3.93
N GLY A 144 -12.18 -3.55 -4.66
CA GLY A 144 -11.94 -4.05 -6.03
C GLY A 144 -12.36 -3.07 -7.13
N HIS A 145 -11.48 -2.84 -8.13
CA HIS A 145 -11.93 -2.39 -9.46
C HIS A 145 -10.86 -2.58 -10.56
N LEU A 146 -11.04 -3.58 -11.43
CA LEU A 146 -10.37 -3.69 -12.74
C LEU A 146 -11.31 -4.47 -13.68
N TRP A 147 -11.89 -5.56 -13.18
CA TRP A 147 -13.02 -6.27 -13.79
C TRP A 147 -14.11 -6.45 -12.74
N GLN A 148 -15.38 -6.30 -13.10
CA GLN A 148 -16.52 -6.49 -12.18
C GLN A 148 -16.79 -7.98 -11.85
N VAL A 149 -15.76 -8.83 -11.94
CA VAL A 149 -15.82 -10.27 -11.69
C VAL A 149 -14.93 -10.56 -10.49
N ARG A 150 -15.52 -11.08 -9.41
CA ARG A 150 -14.79 -11.61 -8.25
C ARG A 150 -15.26 -13.02 -7.94
N PHE A 151 -14.35 -13.99 -7.96
CA PHE A 151 -14.65 -15.38 -7.62
C PHE A 151 -13.63 -15.88 -6.60
N ASN A 152 -14.13 -16.32 -5.43
CA ASN A 152 -13.32 -16.81 -4.31
C ASN A 152 -12.30 -15.81 -3.75
N VAL A 153 -12.58 -14.50 -3.88
CA VAL A 153 -11.75 -13.40 -3.35
C VAL A 153 -12.64 -12.33 -2.71
N ARG A 154 -13.20 -12.65 -1.53
CA ARG A 154 -14.12 -11.75 -0.80
C ARG A 154 -13.39 -10.44 -0.41
N PRO A 155 -14.01 -9.25 -0.54
CA PRO A 155 -13.49 -8.01 0.02
C PRO A 155 -13.29 -8.09 1.54
N GLU A 156 -12.42 -7.27 2.11
CA GLU A 156 -12.18 -7.22 3.55
C GLU A 156 -11.93 -5.80 4.06
N ILE A 157 -12.29 -5.58 5.33
CA ILE A 157 -11.85 -4.44 6.14
C ILE A 157 -11.05 -5.06 7.29
N THR A 158 -9.78 -4.68 7.41
CA THR A 158 -8.86 -5.29 8.37
C THR A 158 -8.69 -4.39 9.57
N LEU A 159 -8.87 -4.96 10.76
CA LEU A 159 -8.60 -4.29 12.03
C LEU A 159 -7.28 -4.82 12.60
N PHE A 160 -6.36 -3.91 12.89
CA PHE A 160 -5.13 -4.20 13.62
C PHE A 160 -5.20 -3.54 14.99
N GLU A 161 -4.89 -4.30 16.03
CA GLU A 161 -4.78 -3.80 17.40
C GLU A 161 -3.31 -3.70 17.77
N LEU A 162 -2.84 -2.47 18.03
CA LEU A 162 -1.48 -2.24 18.50
C LEU A 162 -1.44 -2.49 20.01
N GLN A 163 -0.53 -3.38 20.43
CA GLN A 163 -0.29 -3.68 21.83
C GLN A 163 1.05 -3.10 22.27
N LYS A 164 1.11 -2.61 23.51
CA LYS A 164 2.37 -2.19 24.11
C LYS A 164 3.19 -3.45 24.44
N GLY A 165 4.41 -3.51 23.91
CA GLY A 165 5.42 -4.50 24.29
C GLY A 165 5.99 -4.27 25.69
#